data_AF-A0A2M8BFE2-F1
#
_entry.id   AF-A0A2M8BFE2-F1
#
_cell.length_a   1.000
_cell.length_b   1.000
_cell.length_c   1.000
_cell.angle_alpha   90.00
_cell.angle_beta   90.00
_cell.angle_gamma   90.00
#
_symmetry.space_group_name_H-M   'P 1'
#
loop_
_entity.id
_entity.type
_entity.pdbx_description
1 polymer ?
#
loop_
_entity_poly.entity_id
_entity_poly.type
_entity_poly.pdbx_seq_one_letter_code
_entity_poly.pdbx_strand_id
1 'polypeptide(L)' 'MSLQTTDPTVAARFESMQEHQLDTVTAVEQQAHPHPWQRRHFADCLASGYEAQLLMAGDTLL' A
#
# COMPACT_ATOMS: atom_id res chain seq x y z
N MET A 1 -12.06 16.25 0.92
CA MET A 1 -10.85 15.41 1.05
C MET A 1 -10.73 15.07 2.52
N SER A 2 -11.25 13.92 2.93
CA SER A 2 -11.26 13.51 4.33
C SER A 2 -9.89 12.91 4.66
N LEU A 3 -9.13 13.56 5.54
CA LEU A 3 -7.92 13.00 6.11
C LEU A 3 -8.34 11.88 7.06
N GLN A 4 -8.09 10.64 6.66
CA GLN A 4 -8.29 9.47 7.52
C GLN A 4 -7.40 9.67 8.75
N THR A 5 -8.00 10.02 9.88
CA THR A 5 -7.27 10.24 11.14
C THR A 5 -6.90 8.87 11.67
N THR A 6 -5.63 8.48 11.51
CA THR A 6 -5.09 7.26 12.09
C THR A 6 -5.27 7.37 13.61
N ASP A 7 -6.15 6.55 14.16
CA ASP A 7 -6.30 6.47 15.61
C ASP A 7 -4.99 5.92 16.19
N PRO A 8 -4.28 6.63 17.09
CA PRO A 8 -2.98 6.19 17.59
C PRO A 8 -3.03 4.88 18.39
N THR A 9 -4.24 4.38 18.69
CA THR A 9 -4.45 3.07 19.33
C THR A 9 -4.66 1.91 18.34
N VAL A 10 -4.77 2.18 17.04
CA VAL A 10 -4.85 1.12 16.02
C VAL A 10 -3.47 0.49 15.82
N ALA A 11 -3.38 -0.83 16.06
CA ALA A 11 -2.16 -1.58 15.84
C ALA A 11 -1.82 -1.64 14.34
N ALA A 12 -0.58 -1.27 14.01
CA ALA A 12 -0.04 -1.47 12.68
C ALA A 12 0.19 -2.96 12.43
N ARG A 13 -0.19 -3.45 11.24
CA ARG A 13 0.01 -4.83 10.83
C ARG A 13 0.52 -4.91 9.40
N PHE A 14 1.27 -5.97 9.11
CA PHE A 14 1.66 -6.31 7.75
C PHE A 14 0.66 -7.31 7.17
N GLU A 15 0.19 -7.03 5.96
CA GLU A 15 -0.65 -7.94 5.20
C GLU A 15 0.00 -8.26 3.86
N SER A 16 -0.16 -9.50 3.38
CA SER A 16 0.28 -9.85 2.03
C SER A 16 -0.47 -9.01 1.00
N MET A 17 0.27 -8.35 0.12
CA MET A 17 -0.28 -7.54 -0.95
C MET A 17 -0.97 -8.42 -1.99
N GLN A 18 -2.13 -7.99 -2.45
CA GLN A 18 -2.96 -8.64 -3.45
C GLN A 18 -3.19 -7.70 -4.65
N GLU A 19 -3.52 -8.28 -5.80
CA GLU A 19 -3.71 -7.51 -7.05
C GLU A 19 -4.78 -6.41 -6.95
N HIS A 20 -5.80 -6.59 -6.12
CA HIS A 20 -6.87 -5.60 -5.95
C HIS A 20 -6.41 -4.35 -5.16
N GLN A 21 -5.30 -4.43 -4.42
CA GLN A 21 -4.74 -3.32 -3.64
C GLN A 21 -3.75 -2.47 -4.45
N LEU A 22 -3.45 -2.87 -5.70
CA LEU A 22 -2.46 -2.20 -6.54
C LEU A 22 -2.79 -0.73 -6.81
N ASP A 23 -4.07 -0.38 -6.95
CA ASP A 23 -4.47 1.03 -7.12
C ASP A 23 -4.24 1.85 -5.85
N THR A 24 -4.56 1.27 -4.69
CA THR A 24 -4.38 1.93 -3.39
C THR A 24 -2.90 2.16 -3.08
N VAL A 25 -2.04 1.16 -3.25
CA VAL A 25 -0.58 1.31 -3.01
C VAL A 25 0.06 2.27 -4.01
N THR A 26 -0.37 2.24 -5.28
CA THR A 26 0.14 3.18 -6.30
C THR A 26 -0.27 4.62 -5.99
N ALA A 27 -1.44 4.85 -5.36
CA ALA A 27 -1.86 6.17 -4.93
C ALA A 27 -1.04 6.70 -3.73
N VAL A 28 -0.73 5.83 -2.76
CA VAL A 28 0.16 6.17 -1.63
C VAL A 28 1.57 6.50 -2.15
N GLU A 29 2.09 5.69 -3.06
CA GLU A 29 3.46 5.87 -3.56
C GLU A 29 3.66 7.15 -4.36
N GLN A 30 2.63 7.56 -5.12
CA GLN A 30 2.59 8.86 -5.78
C GLN A 30 2.64 10.04 -4.83
N GLN A 31 2.17 9.87 -3.60
CA GLN A 31 2.19 10.93 -2.58
C GLN A 31 3.49 10.91 -1.77
N ALA A 32 4.04 9.73 -1.50
CA ALA A 32 5.22 9.56 -0.66
C ALA A 32 6.54 9.83 -1.40
N HIS A 33 6.60 9.54 -2.71
CA HIS A 33 7.86 9.54 -3.45
C HIS A 33 7.85 10.48 -4.67
N PRO A 34 8.90 11.32 -4.85
CA PRO A 34 9.05 12.17 -6.03
C PRO A 34 9.17 11.42 -7.37
N HIS A 35 9.59 10.16 -7.32
CA HIS A 35 9.70 9.27 -8.48
C HIS A 35 8.94 7.97 -8.17
N PRO A 36 7.61 7.99 -8.29
CA PRO A 36 6.79 6.91 -7.77
C PRO A 36 6.92 5.64 -8.60
N TRP A 37 6.78 4.50 -7.92
CA TRP A 37 6.54 3.25 -8.61
C TRP A 37 5.19 3.28 -9.30
N GLN A 38 5.15 2.71 -10.50
CA GLN A 38 3.93 2.59 -11.27
C GLN A 38 3.25 1.27 -10.94
N ARG A 39 1.93 1.20 -11.16
CA ARG A 39 1.11 -0.01 -10.92
C ARG A 39 1.76 -1.28 -11.48
N ARG A 40 2.35 -1.21 -12.68
CA ARG A 40 3.02 -2.35 -13.31
C ARG A 40 4.19 -2.90 -12.48
N HIS A 41 4.96 -2.05 -11.80
CA HIS A 41 6.12 -2.51 -11.02
C HIS A 41 5.67 -3.38 -9.85
N PHE A 42 4.57 -3.00 -9.20
CA PHE A 42 3.96 -3.80 -8.14
C PHE A 42 3.34 -5.10 -8.68
N ALA A 43 2.63 -5.03 -9.82
CA ALA A 43 2.07 -6.21 -10.47
C ALA A 43 3.17 -7.22 -10.87
N ASP A 44 4.29 -6.73 -11.41
CA ASP A 44 5.44 -7.55 -11.80
C ASP A 44 6.07 -8.23 -10.56
N CYS A 45 6.15 -7.54 -9.42
CA CYS A 45 6.61 -8.12 -8.16
C CYS A 45 5.71 -9.28 -7.70
N LEU A 46 4.38 -9.10 -7.73
CA LEU A 46 3.41 -10.14 -7.38
C LEU A 46 3.49 -11.33 -8.34
N ALA A 47 3.54 -11.08 -9.64
CA ALA A 47 3.62 -12.11 -10.67
C ALA A 47 4.93 -12.93 -10.60
N SER A 48 6.01 -12.32 -10.15
CA SER A 48 7.31 -12.99 -9.96
C SER A 48 7.38 -13.79 -8.65
N GLY A 49 6.34 -13.74 -7.81
CA GLY A 49 6.32 -14.40 -6.51
C GLY A 49 7.22 -13.75 -5.46
N TYR A 50 7.58 -12.47 -5.64
CA TYR A 50 8.28 -11.74 -4.60
C TYR A 50 7.37 -11.51 -3.40
N GLU A 51 7.94 -11.51 -2.21
CA GLU A 51 7.22 -11.13 -1.02
C GLU A 51 6.88 -9.64 -1.08
N ALA A 52 5.59 -9.34 -1.20
CA ALA A 52 5.05 -7.99 -1.19
C ALA A 52 4.09 -7.84 -0.01
N GLN A 53 4.34 -6.85 0.84
CA GLN A 53 3.58 -6.59 2.05
C GLN A 53 3.07 -5.15 2.07
N LEU A 54 1.89 -4.97 2.68
CA LEU A 54 1.27 -3.68 2.92
C LEU A 54 1.30 -3.37 4.42
N LEU A 55 1.60 -2.11 4.76
CA LEU A 55 1.51 -1.62 6.14
C LEU A 55 0.12 -1.04 6.40
N MET A 56 -0.67 -1.75 7.20
CA MET A 56 -2.07 -1.42 7.46
C MET A 56 -2.26 -0.90 8.88
N ALA A 57 -3.06 0.15 9.03
CA ALA A 57 -3.63 0.60 10.29
C ALA A 57 -5.16 0.48 10.21
N GLY A 58 -5.73 -0.57 10.81
CA GLY A 58 -7.16 -0.86 10.64
C GLY A 58 -7.42 -1.22 9.17
N ASP A 59 -8.37 -0.57 8.52
CA ASP A 59 -8.62 -0.73 7.07
C ASP A 59 -7.88 0.29 6.20
N THR A 60 -6.95 1.05 6.79
CA THR A 60 -6.22 2.12 6.11
C THR A 60 -4.83 1.66 5.71
N LEU A 61 -4.47 1.84 4.45
CA LEU A 61 -3.09 1.71 3.99
C LEU A 61 -2.30 2.96 4.40
N LEU A 62 -1.17 2.76 5.07
CA LEU A 62 -0.27 3.83 5.53
C LEU A 62 0.76 4.23 4.48
#